data_AF-A0A2X2SY64-F1
#
_entry.id   AF-A0A2X2SY64-F1
#
_cell.length_a   1.000
_cell.length_b   1.000
_cell.length_c   1.000
_cell.angle_alpha   90.00
_cell.angle_beta   90.00
_cell.angle_gamma   90.00
#
_symmetry.space_group_name_H-M   'P 1'
#
loop_
_entity.id
_entity.type
_entity.pdbx_description
1 polymer ?
#
loop_
_entity_poly.entity_id
_entity_poly.type
_entity_poly.pdbx_seq_one_letter_code
_entity_poly.pdbx_strand_id
1 'polypeptide(L)'
;MIERIEVLRGPAAARYGNGAAGGVVNIITKRSSNEFHGSWNTYFNAPEHKDEGSTKRTNFSLTGPLGDDVSFRLYGNLDKTQADAWDINQGHQSLRTGSYANTLPAGREGVIHKDLNGMIRWEFAPMQALEFENRLQPPGQPLLRRYTKYEYQPVGEG
;
A
#
# COMPACT_ATOMS: atom_id res chain seq x y z
N MET A 1 -2.91 -8.58 -3.39
CA MET A 1 -3.15 -7.62 -2.29
C MET A 1 -4.16 -6.54 -2.68
N ILE A 2 -3.90 -5.72 -3.70
CA ILE A 2 -4.86 -4.71 -4.19
C ILE A 2 -5.81 -5.37 -5.19
N GLU A 3 -7.10 -5.07 -5.06
CA GLU A 3 -8.16 -5.43 -6.00
C GLU A 3 -8.39 -4.29 -6.99
N ARG A 4 -8.61 -3.08 -6.47
CA ARG A 4 -8.80 -1.86 -7.26
C ARG A 4 -8.44 -0.62 -6.47
N ILE A 5 -8.31 0.50 -7.19
CA ILE A 5 -8.10 1.82 -6.62
C ILE A 5 -9.21 2.73 -7.15
N GLU A 6 -9.94 3.38 -6.25
CA GLU A 6 -10.97 4.36 -6.57
C GLU A 6 -10.40 5.76 -6.32
N VAL A 7 -10.44 6.61 -7.35
CA VAL A 7 -9.95 7.99 -7.27
C VAL A 7 -11.13 8.94 -7.48
N LEU A 8 -11.49 9.68 -6.43
CA LEU A 8 -12.55 10.67 -6.44
C LEU A 8 -11.96 12.07 -6.35
N ARG A 9 -12.42 12.98 -7.20
CA ARG A 9 -11.93 14.36 -7.27
C ARG A 9 -13.10 15.34 -7.18
N GLY A 10 -12.84 16.52 -6.63
CA GLY A 10 -13.81 17.61 -6.58
C GLY A 10 -15.08 17.25 -5.77
N PRO A 11 -16.28 17.68 -6.22
CA PRO A 11 -17.52 17.52 -5.46
C PRO A 11 -17.84 16.07 -5.03
N ALA A 12 -17.44 15.07 -5.83
CA ALA A 12 -17.68 13.66 -5.51
C ALA A 12 -16.90 13.17 -4.27
N ALA A 13 -15.76 13.79 -3.96
CA ALA A 13 -14.95 13.45 -2.79
C ALA A 13 -15.49 14.06 -1.50
N ALA A 14 -16.24 15.17 -1.57
CA ALA A 14 -16.71 15.92 -0.41
C ALA A 14 -17.54 15.06 0.58
N ARG A 15 -18.24 14.03 0.09
CA ARG A 15 -19.01 13.08 0.92
C ARG A 15 -18.17 12.24 1.88
N TYR A 16 -16.85 12.15 1.65
CA TYR A 16 -15.92 11.47 2.57
C TYR A 16 -15.52 12.36 3.76
N GLY A 17 -15.92 13.64 3.76
CA GLY A 17 -15.80 14.54 4.90
C GLY A 17 -14.39 15.05 5.11
N ASN A 18 -13.93 15.04 6.37
CA ASN A 18 -12.68 15.67 6.77
C ASN A 18 -11.47 15.07 6.03
N GLY A 19 -10.57 15.92 5.55
CA GLY A 19 -9.38 15.53 4.78
C GLY A 19 -9.62 15.29 3.28
N ALA A 20 -10.87 15.37 2.80
CA ALA A 20 -11.22 15.10 1.40
C ALA A 20 -11.27 16.35 0.49
N ALA A 21 -10.79 17.51 0.95
CA ALA A 21 -10.91 18.79 0.22
C ALA A 21 -10.24 18.76 -1.17
N GLY A 22 -9.13 18.03 -1.33
CA GLY A 22 -8.47 17.83 -2.63
C GLY A 22 -9.00 16.64 -3.43
N GLY A 23 -9.57 15.63 -2.75
CA GLY A 23 -9.95 14.36 -3.35
C GLY A 23 -9.80 13.19 -2.36
N VAL A 24 -10.16 12.00 -2.83
CA VAL A 24 -10.02 10.73 -2.08
C VAL A 24 -9.39 9.69 -2.98
N VAL A 25 -8.40 8.97 -2.44
CA VAL A 25 -7.86 7.76 -3.04
C VAL A 25 -8.18 6.59 -2.11
N ASN A 26 -9.13 5.76 -2.51
CA ASN A 26 -9.52 4.58 -1.76
C ASN A 26 -8.88 3.33 -2.39
N ILE A 27 -7.98 2.70 -1.65
CA ILE A 27 -7.31 1.48 -2.06
C ILE A 27 -8.09 0.30 -1.49
N ILE A 28 -8.60 -0.57 -2.35
CA ILE A 28 -9.40 -1.73 -1.96
C ILE A 28 -8.56 -2.97 -2.14
N THR A 29 -8.58 -3.83 -1.11
CA THR A 29 -7.79 -5.06 -1.10
C THR A 29 -8.63 -6.26 -1.50
N LYS A 30 -7.99 -7.31 -2.02
CA LYS A 30 -8.67 -8.56 -2.41
C LYS A 30 -9.43 -9.13 -1.21
N ARG A 31 -10.69 -9.54 -1.39
CA ARG A 31 -11.50 -10.12 -0.29
C ARG A 31 -11.01 -11.52 0.09
N SER A 32 -11.47 -12.03 1.23
CA SER A 32 -11.35 -13.47 1.50
C SER A 32 -12.25 -14.26 0.56
N SER A 33 -11.88 -15.52 0.32
CA SER A 33 -12.59 -16.48 -0.53
C SER A 33 -12.81 -17.78 0.23
N ASN A 34 -13.88 -18.49 -0.11
CA ASN A 34 -14.19 -19.83 0.41
C ASN A 34 -13.39 -20.93 -0.29
N GLU A 35 -12.52 -20.55 -1.24
CA GLU A 35 -11.57 -21.43 -1.91
C GLU A 35 -10.15 -20.94 -1.69
N PHE A 36 -9.21 -21.88 -1.61
CA PHE A 36 -7.79 -21.54 -1.50
C PHE A 36 -7.28 -20.83 -2.76
N HIS A 37 -6.86 -19.58 -2.58
CA HIS A 37 -6.20 -18.80 -3.62
C HIS A 37 -4.93 -18.17 -3.06
N GLY A 38 -3.88 -18.17 -3.86
CA GLY A 38 -2.59 -17.61 -3.47
C GLY A 38 -1.92 -16.88 -4.61
N SER A 39 -1.04 -15.96 -4.28
CA SER A 39 -0.11 -15.35 -5.23
C SER A 39 1.21 -15.02 -4.54
N TRP A 40 2.29 -15.17 -5.28
CA TRP A 40 3.61 -14.70 -4.91
C TRP A 40 4.16 -13.87 -6.06
N ASN A 41 4.48 -12.60 -5.80
CA ASN A 41 5.00 -11.72 -6.82
C ASN A 41 6.33 -11.10 -6.37
N THR A 42 7.31 -11.10 -7.27
CA THR A 42 8.61 -10.47 -7.06
C THR A 42 8.84 -9.44 -8.16
N TYR A 43 9.47 -8.32 -7.80
CA TYR A 43 9.83 -7.24 -8.69
C TYR A 43 11.22 -6.71 -8.33
N PHE A 44 12.00 -6.38 -9.34
CA PHE A 44 13.25 -5.64 -9.20
C PHE A 44 13.43 -4.73 -10.41
N ASN A 45 14.15 -3.62 -10.24
CA ASN A 45 14.66 -2.81 -11.35
C ASN A 45 16.18 -2.71 -11.29
N ALA A 46 16.78 -2.38 -12.44
CA ALA A 46 18.19 -2.09 -12.58
C ALA A 46 18.31 -0.72 -13.25
N PRO A 47 18.52 0.36 -12.47
CA PRO A 47 18.77 1.69 -13.04
C PRO A 47 20.00 1.66 -13.96
N GLU A 48 19.95 2.42 -15.06
CA GLU A 48 21.07 2.52 -16.01
C GLU A 48 22.28 3.23 -15.37
N HIS A 49 22.01 4.22 -14.52
CA HIS A 49 23.03 4.93 -13.75
C HIS A 49 23.06 4.41 -12.31
N LYS A 50 24.27 4.04 -11.84
CA LYS A 50 24.49 3.51 -10.48
C LYS A 50 24.15 4.50 -9.36
N ASP A 51 24.07 5.79 -9.69
CA ASP A 51 23.81 6.87 -8.75
C ASP A 51 22.32 6.94 -8.40
N GLU A 52 21.46 6.26 -9.17
CA GLU A 52 20.04 6.12 -8.87
C GLU A 52 19.75 4.89 -8.02
N GLY A 53 18.84 5.06 -7.05
CA GLY A 53 18.42 3.99 -6.16
C GLY A 53 17.69 2.84 -6.88
N SER A 54 18.18 1.60 -6.70
CA SER A 54 17.45 0.41 -7.14
C SER A 54 16.36 -0.01 -6.14
N THR A 55 15.32 -0.65 -6.66
CA THR A 55 14.15 -1.16 -5.94
C THR A 55 14.07 -2.67 -6.08
N LYS A 56 13.78 -3.34 -4.96
CA LYS A 56 13.43 -4.76 -4.91
C LYS A 56 12.20 -4.92 -4.05
N ARG A 57 11.23 -5.68 -4.51
CA ARG A 57 9.97 -5.93 -3.83
C ARG A 57 9.56 -7.38 -3.96
N THR A 58 9.13 -7.98 -2.86
CA THR A 58 8.46 -9.27 -2.86
C THR A 58 7.18 -9.15 -2.04
N ASN A 59 6.11 -9.75 -2.54
CA ASN A 59 4.86 -9.82 -1.81
C ASN A 59 4.16 -11.14 -2.05
N PHE A 60 3.34 -11.51 -1.07
CA PHE A 60 2.53 -12.69 -1.14
C PHE A 60 1.12 -12.39 -0.64
N SER A 61 0.16 -13.18 -1.11
CA SER A 61 -1.14 -13.27 -0.49
C SER A 61 -1.66 -14.69 -0.53
N LEU A 62 -2.39 -15.07 0.52
CA LEU A 62 -3.07 -16.33 0.67
C LEU A 62 -4.46 -16.05 1.23
N THR A 63 -5.47 -16.69 0.68
CA THR A 63 -6.83 -16.70 1.20
C THR A 63 -7.38 -18.10 1.10
N GLY A 64 -8.35 -18.42 1.95
CA GLY A 64 -9.10 -19.67 1.86
C GLY A 64 -10.04 -19.86 3.05
N PRO A 65 -10.71 -21.03 3.10
CA PRO A 65 -11.53 -21.40 4.23
C PRO A 65 -10.67 -21.85 5.43
N LEU A 66 -11.14 -21.56 6.66
CA LEU A 66 -10.67 -22.15 7.92
C LEU A 66 -11.71 -23.12 8.53
N GLY A 67 -12.89 -23.22 7.92
CA GLY A 67 -14.03 -24.04 8.30
C GLY A 67 -15.20 -23.74 7.36
N ASP A 68 -16.39 -24.20 7.69
CA ASP A 68 -17.56 -24.05 6.80
C ASP A 68 -17.98 -22.59 6.62
N ASP A 69 -18.02 -21.82 7.71
CA ASP A 69 -18.48 -20.42 7.72
C ASP A 69 -17.37 -19.40 8.00
N VAL A 70 -16.11 -19.84 8.02
CA VAL A 70 -14.96 -19.00 8.36
C VAL A 70 -13.97 -19.01 7.22
N SER A 71 -13.58 -17.82 6.75
CA SER A 71 -12.51 -17.63 5.79
C SER A 71 -11.44 -16.69 6.33
N PHE A 72 -10.24 -16.78 5.77
CA PHE A 72 -9.13 -15.93 6.14
C PHE A 72 -8.48 -15.30 4.92
N ARG A 73 -7.79 -14.20 5.15
CA ARG A 73 -6.84 -13.61 4.22
C ARG A 73 -5.58 -13.22 4.95
N LEU A 74 -4.45 -13.64 4.43
CA LEU A 74 -3.12 -13.22 4.86
C LEU A 74 -2.40 -12.60 3.66
N TYR A 75 -1.79 -11.45 3.84
CA TYR A 75 -0.84 -10.94 2.86
C TYR A 75 0.34 -10.28 3.56
N GLY A 76 1.47 -10.25 2.87
CA GLY A 76 2.63 -9.49 3.32
C GLY A 76 3.41 -8.94 2.14
N ASN A 77 4.13 -7.85 2.40
CA ASN A 77 5.02 -7.23 1.43
C ASN A 77 6.30 -6.76 2.12
N LEU A 78 7.40 -6.93 1.39
CA LEU A 78 8.72 -6.46 1.74
C LEU A 78 9.28 -5.74 0.54
N ASP A 79 9.52 -4.44 0.66
CA ASP A 79 10.19 -3.66 -0.36
C ASP A 79 11.32 -2.82 0.21
N LYS A 80 12.35 -2.67 -0.61
CA LYS A 80 13.48 -1.78 -0.35
C LYS A 80 13.79 -1.03 -1.63
N THR A 81 13.77 0.28 -1.52
CA THR A 81 14.31 1.22 -2.50
C THR A 81 15.55 1.85 -1.89
N GLN A 82 16.68 1.76 -2.59
CA GLN A 82 17.89 2.45 -2.17
C GLN A 82 17.72 3.97 -2.32
N ALA A 83 18.41 4.74 -1.48
CA ALA A 83 18.53 6.16 -1.73
C ALA A 83 19.37 6.37 -3.00
N ASP A 84 19.15 7.51 -3.66
CA ASP A 84 20.09 7.98 -4.65
C ASP A 84 21.45 8.29 -4.00
N ALA A 85 22.52 8.33 -4.80
CA ALA A 85 23.83 8.71 -4.34
C ALA A 85 23.81 10.13 -3.74
N TRP A 86 24.63 10.34 -2.71
CA TRP A 86 24.66 11.62 -1.99
C TRP A 86 25.08 12.80 -2.89
N ASP A 87 25.82 12.51 -3.96
CA ASP A 87 26.37 13.43 -4.95
C ASP A 87 25.66 13.36 -6.31
N ILE A 88 24.48 12.72 -6.41
CA ILE A 88 23.72 12.60 -7.68
C ILE A 88 23.48 13.94 -8.40
N ASN A 89 23.39 15.03 -7.64
CA ASN A 89 23.17 16.38 -8.18
C ASN A 89 24.44 17.22 -8.29
N GLN A 90 25.62 16.63 -8.14
CA GLN A 90 26.89 17.33 -8.36
C GLN A 90 27.00 17.80 -9.81
N GLY A 91 27.31 19.08 -10.01
CA GLY A 91 27.31 19.73 -11.33
C GLY A 91 25.94 20.26 -11.76
N HIS A 92 24.89 19.99 -10.98
CA HIS A 92 23.51 20.42 -11.22
C HIS A 92 22.93 21.26 -10.07
N GLN A 93 23.74 21.59 -9.06
CA GLN A 93 23.34 22.49 -7.98
C GLN A 93 23.21 23.95 -8.44
N SER A 94 22.33 24.72 -7.79
CA SER A 94 22.28 26.18 -7.93
C SER A 94 23.60 26.82 -7.50
N LEU A 95 23.86 28.08 -7.87
CA LEU A 95 25.03 28.81 -7.39
C LEU A 95 24.97 28.92 -5.85
N ARG A 96 26.03 28.47 -5.17
CA ARG A 96 26.18 28.53 -3.71
C ARG A 96 27.53 29.15 -3.34
N THR A 97 27.54 30.05 -2.38
CA THR A 97 28.74 30.81 -1.97
C THR A 97 28.91 30.80 -0.45
N GLY A 98 30.07 31.27 0.04
CA GLY A 98 30.37 31.33 1.47
C GLY A 98 30.36 29.96 2.13
N SER A 99 29.73 29.85 3.30
CA SER A 99 29.63 28.61 4.08
C SER A 99 28.88 27.47 3.38
N TYR A 100 28.15 27.76 2.30
CA TYR A 100 27.36 26.78 1.55
C TYR A 100 28.04 26.28 0.27
N ALA A 101 29.26 26.73 -0.03
CA ALA A 101 29.95 26.46 -1.31
C ALA A 101 30.08 24.96 -1.63
N ASN A 102 30.18 24.10 -0.60
CA ASN A 102 30.33 22.65 -0.75
C ASN A 102 29.03 21.86 -0.51
N THR A 103 27.88 22.53 -0.47
CA THR A 103 26.60 21.86 -0.20
C THR A 103 25.92 21.42 -1.49
N LEU A 104 25.29 20.26 -1.48
CA LEU A 104 24.53 19.72 -2.62
C LEU A 104 23.05 19.58 -2.27
N PRO A 105 22.12 19.75 -3.23
CA PRO A 105 20.75 19.30 -3.05
C PRO A 105 20.71 17.77 -3.06
N ALA A 106 19.96 17.17 -2.14
CA ALA A 106 19.84 15.72 -2.03
C ALA A 106 19.05 15.11 -3.21
N GLY A 107 19.31 13.84 -3.51
CA GLY A 107 18.46 13.02 -4.37
C GLY A 107 17.23 12.47 -3.64
N ARG A 108 16.59 11.44 -4.22
CA ARG A 108 15.48 10.74 -3.58
C ARG A 108 15.96 9.91 -2.40
N GLU A 109 15.21 9.97 -1.30
CA GLU A 109 15.48 9.15 -0.14
C GLU A 109 15.16 7.67 -0.39
N GLY A 110 15.95 6.81 0.26
CA GLY A 110 15.69 5.38 0.28
C GLY A 110 14.53 5.06 1.23
N VAL A 111 13.85 3.96 0.96
CA VAL A 111 12.76 3.49 1.80
C VAL A 111 12.83 1.98 1.99
N ILE A 112 12.43 1.53 3.17
CA ILE A 112 12.21 0.12 3.46
C ILE A 112 10.79 -0.01 3.98
N HIS A 113 9.94 -0.74 3.26
CA HIS A 113 8.63 -1.11 3.76
C HIS A 113 8.57 -2.58 4.13
N LYS A 114 7.85 -2.82 5.23
CA LYS A 114 7.51 -4.15 5.69
C LYS A 114 6.10 -4.10 6.20
N ASP A 115 5.23 -4.90 5.61
CA ASP A 115 3.84 -4.96 6.02
C ASP A 115 3.37 -6.41 6.06
N LEU A 116 2.54 -6.67 7.06
CA LEU A 116 1.82 -7.92 7.23
C LEU A 116 0.39 -7.58 7.61
N ASN A 117 -0.57 -8.24 6.97
CA ASN A 117 -1.98 -8.07 7.26
C ASN A 117 -2.66 -9.43 7.32
N GLY A 118 -3.41 -9.64 8.39
CA GLY A 118 -4.29 -10.78 8.56
C GLY A 118 -5.73 -10.30 8.71
N MET A 119 -6.64 -11.01 8.08
CA MET A 119 -8.07 -10.83 8.27
C MET A 119 -8.74 -12.21 8.44
N ILE A 120 -9.69 -12.28 9.36
CA ILE A 120 -10.60 -13.41 9.53
C ILE A 120 -12.02 -12.89 9.30
N ARG A 121 -12.79 -13.61 8.49
CA ARG A 121 -14.19 -13.34 8.20
C ARG A 121 -15.03 -14.52 8.66
N TRP A 122 -16.06 -14.26 9.45
CA TRP A 122 -17.00 -15.27 9.95
C TRP A 122 -18.42 -14.94 9.51
N GLU A 123 -19.01 -15.80 8.69
CA GLU A 123 -20.36 -15.68 8.13
C GLU A 123 -21.38 -16.45 8.99
N PHE A 124 -21.68 -15.92 10.17
CA PHE A 124 -22.44 -16.63 11.21
C PHE A 124 -23.94 -16.83 10.91
N ALA A 125 -24.49 -16.12 9.91
CA ALA A 125 -25.86 -16.28 9.45
C ALA A 125 -26.00 -15.78 7.99
N PRO A 126 -27.07 -16.15 7.26
CA PRO A 126 -27.30 -15.64 5.91
C PRO A 126 -27.26 -14.11 5.87
N MET A 127 -26.43 -13.55 4.98
CA MET A 127 -26.19 -12.11 4.81
C MET A 127 -25.58 -11.39 6.03
N GLN A 128 -25.07 -12.11 7.03
CA GLN A 128 -24.44 -11.52 8.21
C GLN A 128 -23.02 -12.06 8.38
N ALA A 129 -22.07 -11.14 8.56
CA ALA A 129 -20.68 -11.52 8.76
C ALA A 129 -19.93 -10.55 9.67
N LEU A 130 -18.95 -11.08 10.37
CA LEU A 130 -18.02 -10.35 11.23
C LEU A 130 -16.61 -10.45 10.66
N GLU A 131 -15.91 -9.32 10.52
CA GLU A 131 -14.53 -9.26 10.04
C GLU A 131 -13.60 -8.71 11.11
N PHE A 132 -12.53 -9.44 11.39
CA PHE A 132 -11.44 -9.01 12.24
C PHE A 132 -10.19 -8.83 11.40
N GLU A 133 -9.69 -7.60 11.27
CA GLU A 133 -8.46 -7.28 10.53
C GLU A 133 -7.38 -6.74 11.48
N ASN A 134 -6.17 -7.24 11.33
CA ASN A 134 -4.97 -6.70 11.97
C ASN A 134 -3.91 -6.38 10.91
N ARG A 135 -3.20 -5.27 11.12
CA ARG A 135 -2.08 -4.85 10.28
C ARG A 135 -0.88 -4.53 11.15
N LEU A 136 0.26 -5.09 10.78
CA LEU A 136 1.55 -4.83 11.40
C LEU A 136 2.46 -4.12 10.40
N GLN A 137 3.01 -2.99 10.84
CA GLN A 137 4.03 -2.24 10.12
C GLN A 137 5.05 -1.75 11.16
N PRO A 138 6.37 -1.96 10.94
CA PRO A 138 7.39 -1.47 11.85
C PRO A 138 7.33 0.06 12.00
N PRO A 139 7.67 0.61 13.18
CA PRO A 139 7.71 2.04 13.42
C PRO A 139 8.73 2.74 12.51
N GLY A 140 8.42 3.97 12.09
CA GLY A 140 9.28 4.79 11.23
C GLY A 140 8.92 4.78 9.73
N GLN A 141 7.86 4.07 9.33
CA GLN A 141 7.29 4.15 7.99
C GLN A 141 6.05 5.07 8.01
N PRO A 142 5.82 5.90 6.97
CA PRO A 142 4.64 6.76 6.92
C PRO A 142 3.34 5.93 6.94
N LEU A 143 2.50 6.17 7.95
CA LEU A 143 1.21 5.51 8.10
C LEU A 143 0.20 6.06 7.09
N LEU A 144 -0.17 5.27 6.09
CA LEU A 144 -1.40 5.51 5.34
C LEU A 144 -2.58 5.07 6.20
N ARG A 145 -3.22 6.03 6.91
CA ARG A 145 -4.51 5.79 7.58
C ARG A 145 -5.56 5.47 6.52
N ARG A 146 -6.01 4.21 6.50
CA ARG A 146 -7.03 3.71 5.57
C ARG A 146 -8.36 3.57 6.32
N TYR A 147 -9.38 4.26 5.85
CA TYR A 147 -10.76 4.02 6.28
C TYR A 147 -11.42 3.09 5.25
N THR A 148 -11.66 1.84 5.63
CA THR A 148 -12.46 0.92 4.81
C THR A 148 -13.88 0.91 5.38
N LYS A 149 -14.83 1.54 4.67
CA LYS A 149 -16.26 1.38 4.95
C LYS A 149 -16.81 0.34 3.98
N TYR A 150 -17.31 -0.79 4.48
CA TYR A 150 -18.05 -1.74 3.66
C TYR A 150 -19.54 -1.37 3.73
N GLU A 151 -20.11 -1.00 2.59
CA GLU A 151 -21.56 -0.88 2.42
C GLU A 151 -22.00 -2.08 1.58
N TYR A 152 -22.83 -2.95 2.16
CA TYR A 152 -23.37 -4.13 1.48
C TYR A 152 -24.47 -3.63 0.53
N GLN A 153 -24.23 -3.73 -0.78
CA GLN A 153 -25.30 -3.60 -1.76
C GLN A 153 -25.78 -5.01 -2.12
N PRO A 154 -27.06 -5.35 -1.93
CA PRO A 154 -27.59 -6.63 -2.38
C PRO A 154 -27.47 -6.71 -3.90
N VAL A 155 -27.01 -7.85 -4.40
CA VAL A 155 -27.06 -8.17 -5.82
C VAL A 155 -28.53 -8.32 -6.16
N GLY A 156 -29.09 -7.34 -6.86
CA GLY A 156 -30.42 -7.46 -7.43
C GLY A 156 -30.37 -8.49 -8.55
N GLU A 157 -31.10 -9.58 -8.40
CA GLU A 157 -31.48 -10.42 -9.53
C GLU A 157 -32.45 -9.64 -10.41
N GLY A 158 -32.11 -9.52 -11.70
CA GLY A 158 -32.92 -8.92 -12.76
C GLY A 158 -32.40 -9.33 -14.12
#